data_AF-A0A1Z9TAM2-F1
#
_entry.id   AF-A0A1Z9TAM2-F1
#
_cell.length_a   1.000
_cell.length_b   1.000
_cell.length_c   1.000
_cell.angle_alpha   90.00
_cell.angle_beta   90.00
_cell.angle_gamma   90.00
#
_symmetry.space_group_name_H-M   'P 1'
#
loop_
_entity.id
_entity.type
_entity.pdbx_description
1 polymer ?
#
loop_
_entity_poly.entity_id
_entity_poly.type
_entity_poly.pdbx_seq_one_letter_code
_entity_poly.pdbx_strand_id
1 'polypeptide(L)'
;MIRQISYNMFDNIKYNRLAIKNNNKYKKAKPYPHIQFKNFLDKNFAHELFENFPKYEDDCWISHKKYGRNINTNYKKVQHDERYCPDILRSFLRSINSKQFILFLETLTGINGLIPDPYFIGGGLHIAKEHGYLNSHVDFNWHHKLQLHRRVNVLIYLTPNFQKINGAQFELKNSNNTKIIKQYEPTFNSCLVFSTSSKSFHGHSNPVKGKIFRRVINAYYYTANRPKHEIYNPTFTKYGKIKKDKINLDKFKISNSPFSQQLLNDYKKLK
;
A
#
# COMPACT_ATOMS: atom_id res chain seq x y z
N MET A 1 -3.83 30.00 -1.84
CA MET A 1 -2.90 29.66 -2.94
C MET A 1 -2.36 28.25 -2.70
N ILE A 2 -3.24 27.23 -2.69
CA ILE A 2 -2.89 25.81 -2.64
C ILE A 2 -2.16 25.56 -3.96
N ARG A 3 -0.83 25.55 -3.90
CA ARG A 3 0.05 25.73 -5.06
C ARG A 3 -0.29 24.72 -6.16
N GLN A 4 -0.15 25.16 -7.40
CA GLN A 4 -0.10 24.42 -8.67
C GLN A 4 0.76 23.12 -8.68
N ILE A 5 1.43 22.80 -7.56
CA ILE A 5 2.38 21.72 -7.37
C ILE A 5 1.71 20.33 -7.38
N SER A 6 0.45 20.20 -6.97
CA SER A 6 -0.16 18.86 -6.81
C SER A 6 -0.52 18.17 -8.13
N TYR A 7 -0.92 18.92 -9.16
CA TYR A 7 -1.43 18.35 -10.41
C TYR A 7 -0.34 17.78 -11.33
N ASN A 8 0.86 18.37 -11.29
CA ASN A 8 1.97 18.01 -12.20
C ASN A 8 3.11 17.25 -11.49
N MET A 9 2.86 16.73 -10.28
CA MET A 9 3.90 16.16 -9.42
C MET A 9 4.74 15.09 -10.12
N PHE A 10 4.10 14.22 -10.91
CA PHE A 10 4.76 13.10 -11.59
C PHE A 10 5.15 13.38 -13.06
N ASP A 11 4.98 14.61 -13.54
CA ASP A 11 5.39 15.01 -14.90
C ASP A 11 6.91 15.14 -15.05
N ASN A 12 7.63 15.28 -13.94
CA ASN A 12 9.08 15.44 -13.96
C ASN A 12 9.76 14.20 -14.57
N ILE A 13 10.60 14.42 -15.59
CA ILE A 13 11.36 13.38 -16.31
C ILE A 13 12.20 12.47 -15.40
N LYS A 14 12.51 12.89 -14.17
CA LYS A 14 13.18 12.05 -13.17
C LYS A 14 12.46 10.72 -12.95
N TYR A 15 11.12 10.70 -12.97
CA TYR A 15 10.36 9.46 -12.74
C TYR A 15 10.52 8.50 -13.90
N ASN A 16 10.43 8.98 -15.15
CA ASN A 16 10.73 8.19 -16.34
C ASN A 16 12.15 7.59 -16.28
N ARG A 17 13.17 8.41 -15.98
CA ARG A 17 14.57 7.96 -15.85
C ARG A 17 14.73 6.93 -14.73
N LEU A 18 14.10 7.14 -13.57
CA LEU A 18 14.11 6.21 -12.45
C LEU A 18 13.52 4.86 -12.86
N ALA A 19 12.38 4.85 -13.54
CA ALA A 19 11.70 3.63 -13.97
C ALA A 19 12.55 2.83 -14.97
N ILE A 20 13.02 3.48 -16.05
CA ILE A 20 13.83 2.83 -17.09
C ILE A 20 15.11 2.24 -16.49
N LYS A 21 15.86 3.05 -15.75
CA LYS A 21 17.14 2.64 -15.15
C LYS A 21 16.99 1.45 -14.21
N ASN A 22 15.86 1.33 -13.51
CA ASN A 22 15.68 0.35 -12.45
C ASN A 22 14.78 -0.84 -12.83
N ASN A 23 14.24 -0.91 -14.04
CA ASN A 23 13.34 -2.00 -14.47
C ASN A 23 13.97 -3.38 -14.25
N ASN A 24 15.20 -3.59 -14.74
CA ASN A 24 15.91 -4.86 -14.58
C ASN A 24 16.21 -5.20 -13.12
N LYS A 25 16.60 -4.20 -12.32
CA LYS A 25 16.88 -4.37 -10.89
C LYS A 25 15.62 -4.78 -10.13
N TYR A 26 14.48 -4.14 -10.42
CA TYR A 26 13.19 -4.48 -9.85
C TYR A 26 12.80 -5.92 -10.19
N LYS A 27 12.79 -6.29 -11.48
CA LYS A 27 12.34 -7.61 -11.95
C LYS A 27 13.18 -8.76 -11.40
N LYS A 28 14.50 -8.56 -11.28
CA LYS A 28 15.44 -9.59 -10.80
C LYS A 28 15.51 -9.69 -9.28
N ALA A 29 14.91 -8.77 -8.54
CA ALA A 29 15.01 -8.73 -7.09
C ALA A 29 14.41 -9.99 -6.43
N LYS A 30 15.01 -10.40 -5.31
CA LYS A 30 14.58 -11.56 -4.51
C LYS A 30 14.12 -11.11 -3.12
N PRO A 31 13.00 -11.62 -2.58
CA PRO A 31 12.37 -12.91 -2.94
C PRO A 31 11.37 -12.87 -4.10
N TYR A 32 10.89 -11.70 -4.48
CA TYR A 32 10.01 -11.42 -5.62
C TYR A 32 10.28 -9.98 -6.10
N PRO A 33 9.78 -9.52 -7.27
CA PRO A 33 10.13 -8.21 -7.78
C PRO A 33 9.81 -7.05 -6.81
N HIS A 34 10.82 -6.24 -6.48
CA HIS A 34 10.69 -5.13 -5.54
C HIS A 34 11.85 -4.13 -5.67
N ILE A 35 11.64 -2.90 -5.19
CA ILE A 35 12.68 -1.87 -5.08
C ILE A 35 12.28 -0.77 -4.09
N GLN A 36 13.25 -0.22 -3.36
CA GLN A 36 13.06 1.01 -2.59
C GLN A 36 13.86 2.16 -3.21
N PHE A 37 13.22 3.31 -3.38
CA PHE A 37 13.83 4.58 -3.73
C PHE A 37 13.89 5.47 -2.48
N LYS A 38 15.04 6.09 -2.22
CA LYS A 38 15.18 7.14 -1.21
C LYS A 38 15.00 8.51 -1.87
N ASN A 39 14.53 9.50 -1.13
CA ASN A 39 14.28 10.87 -1.60
C ASN A 39 13.39 10.88 -2.87
N PHE A 40 12.28 10.13 -2.83
CA PHE A 40 11.45 9.87 -4.01
C PHE A 40 10.67 11.10 -4.48
N LEU A 41 10.06 11.82 -3.53
CA LEU A 41 9.33 13.05 -3.78
C LEU A 41 10.29 14.25 -3.72
N ASP A 42 9.83 15.39 -4.25
CA ASP A 42 10.48 16.67 -3.94
C ASP A 42 10.59 16.84 -2.41
N LYS A 43 11.73 17.37 -1.95
CA LYS A 43 12.03 17.44 -0.51
C LYS A 43 11.02 18.32 0.23
N ASN A 44 10.69 19.49 -0.32
CA ASN A 44 9.79 20.43 0.32
C ASN A 44 8.37 19.87 0.35
N PHE A 45 7.96 19.24 -0.74
CA PHE A 45 6.66 18.57 -0.80
C PHE A 45 6.56 17.38 0.18
N ALA A 46 7.62 16.56 0.32
CA ALA A 46 7.65 15.48 1.31
C ALA A 46 7.53 16.01 2.75
N HIS A 47 8.16 17.15 3.05
CA HIS A 47 7.99 17.84 4.32
C HIS A 47 6.56 18.33 4.50
N GLU A 48 5.95 18.95 3.50
CA GLU A 48 4.56 19.42 3.56
C GLU A 48 3.57 18.28 3.83
N LEU A 49 3.74 17.13 3.18
CA LEU A 49 2.93 15.93 3.45
C LEU A 49 3.12 15.41 4.88
N PHE A 50 4.32 15.51 5.42
CA PHE A 50 4.62 15.05 6.77
C PHE A 50 4.04 15.98 7.84
N GLU A 51 4.18 17.29 7.69
CA GLU A 51 3.61 18.29 8.61
C GLU A 51 2.09 18.19 8.67
N ASN A 52 1.46 17.83 7.54
CA ASN A 52 0.01 17.61 7.46
C ASN A 52 -0.41 16.15 7.71
N PHE A 53 0.52 15.24 8.04
CA PHE A 53 0.15 13.86 8.34
C PHE A 53 -0.60 13.81 9.67
N PRO A 54 -1.83 13.25 9.72
CA PRO A 54 -2.60 13.24 10.96
C PRO A 54 -1.85 12.61 12.12
N LYS A 55 -2.02 13.17 13.32
CA LYS A 55 -1.44 12.64 14.55
C LYS A 55 -2.14 11.34 14.92
N TYR A 56 -1.47 10.50 15.71
CA TYR A 56 -2.03 9.21 16.07
C TYR A 56 -3.34 9.34 16.85
N GLU A 57 -3.51 10.43 17.60
CA GLU A 57 -4.66 10.70 18.46
C GLU A 57 -5.86 11.31 17.74
N ASP A 58 -5.70 11.79 16.49
CA ASP A 58 -6.77 12.47 15.75
C ASP A 58 -8.00 11.56 15.51
N ASP A 59 -9.19 12.15 15.44
CA ASP A 59 -10.44 11.41 15.21
C ASP A 59 -10.68 11.03 13.74
N CYS A 60 -9.80 11.46 12.84
CA CYS A 60 -9.89 11.11 11.42
C CYS A 60 -9.66 9.62 11.17
N TRP A 61 -9.09 8.86 12.11
CA TRP A 61 -8.80 7.45 11.90
C TRP A 61 -10.05 6.58 11.96
N ILE A 62 -10.09 5.54 11.13
CA ILE A 62 -11.22 4.62 11.12
C ILE A 62 -11.27 3.83 12.43
N SER A 63 -12.45 3.80 13.06
CA SER A 63 -12.67 3.10 14.32
C SER A 63 -12.37 1.60 14.21
N HIS A 64 -11.41 1.14 15.02
CA HIS A 64 -11.03 -0.27 15.13
C HIS A 64 -12.13 -1.18 15.71
N LYS A 65 -13.19 -0.63 16.32
CA LYS A 65 -14.33 -1.43 16.78
C LYS A 65 -14.96 -2.25 15.64
N LYS A 66 -14.87 -1.75 14.39
CA LYS A 66 -15.35 -2.43 13.18
C LYS A 66 -14.39 -3.53 12.66
N TYR A 67 -13.14 -3.57 13.13
CA TYR A 67 -12.10 -4.50 12.67
C TYR A 67 -11.61 -5.50 13.74
N GLY A 68 -12.05 -5.36 14.99
CA GLY A 68 -11.70 -6.22 16.12
C GLY A 68 -10.24 -6.11 16.56
N ARG A 69 -9.93 -6.45 17.82
CA ARG A 69 -8.55 -6.78 18.19
C ARG A 69 -8.17 -8.04 17.40
N ASN A 70 -7.10 -7.98 16.63
CA ASN A 70 -6.64 -9.11 15.82
C ASN A 70 -5.18 -9.40 16.16
N ILE A 71 -4.87 -10.66 16.47
CA ILE A 71 -3.51 -11.16 16.77
C ILE A 71 -2.46 -10.78 15.72
N ASN A 72 -2.90 -10.38 14.53
CA ASN A 72 -2.04 -10.04 13.41
C ASN A 72 -1.67 -8.56 13.29
N THR A 73 -2.26 -7.67 14.10
CA THR A 73 -1.98 -6.24 14.05
C THR A 73 -2.25 -5.61 15.40
N ASN A 74 -1.39 -4.69 15.82
CA ASN A 74 -1.59 -3.90 17.04
C ASN A 74 -1.20 -2.44 16.80
N TYR A 75 -1.85 -1.52 17.53
CA TYR A 75 -1.58 -0.07 17.54
C TYR A 75 -1.28 0.57 16.17
N LYS A 76 -1.96 0.07 15.13
CA LYS A 76 -1.89 0.55 13.76
C LYS A 76 -3.25 1.15 13.42
N LYS A 77 -3.29 2.43 13.04
CA LYS A 77 -4.50 3.11 12.55
C LYS A 77 -4.47 3.29 11.03
N VAL A 78 -5.65 3.42 10.43
CA VAL A 78 -5.83 3.52 8.97
C VAL A 78 -6.90 4.56 8.63
N GLN A 79 -6.70 5.29 7.53
CA GLN A 79 -7.72 6.10 6.87
C GLN A 79 -7.61 5.91 5.35
N HIS A 80 -8.65 5.36 4.72
CA HIS A 80 -8.72 5.13 3.26
C HIS A 80 -9.65 6.10 2.53
N ASP A 81 -10.57 6.73 3.25
CA ASP A 81 -11.45 7.75 2.72
C ASP A 81 -10.75 9.12 2.77
N GLU A 82 -10.30 9.55 1.60
CA GLU A 82 -9.53 10.78 1.42
C GLU A 82 -10.27 12.05 1.85
N ARG A 83 -11.59 12.01 2.10
CA ARG A 83 -12.37 13.14 2.61
C ARG A 83 -12.03 13.50 4.05
N TYR A 84 -11.49 12.56 4.81
CA TYR A 84 -11.02 12.76 6.19
C TYR A 84 -9.52 13.09 6.24
N CYS A 85 -8.87 13.23 5.09
CA CYS A 85 -7.47 13.61 4.99
C CYS A 85 -7.33 15.12 4.75
N PRO A 86 -6.29 15.78 5.29
CA PRO A 86 -5.94 17.15 4.92
C PRO A 86 -5.75 17.31 3.39
N ASP A 87 -6.07 18.50 2.86
CA ASP A 87 -6.16 18.75 1.41
C ASP A 87 -4.90 18.36 0.63
N ILE A 88 -3.72 18.57 1.20
CA ILE A 88 -2.45 18.21 0.56
C ILE A 88 -2.29 16.68 0.43
N LEU A 89 -2.70 15.92 1.44
CA LEU A 89 -2.67 14.45 1.42
C LEU A 89 -3.76 13.90 0.50
N ARG A 90 -4.94 14.51 0.50
CA ARG A 90 -6.00 14.19 -0.45
C ARG A 90 -5.53 14.39 -1.89
N SER A 91 -4.92 15.55 -2.18
CA SER A 91 -4.36 15.83 -3.49
C SER A 91 -3.29 14.81 -3.87
N PHE A 92 -2.40 14.46 -2.93
CA PHE A 92 -1.37 13.45 -3.15
C PHE A 92 -1.93 12.05 -3.45
N LEU A 93 -2.93 11.61 -2.68
CA LEU A 93 -3.64 10.34 -2.90
C LEU A 93 -4.24 10.30 -4.31
N ARG A 94 -4.83 11.39 -4.79
CA ARG A 94 -5.32 11.46 -6.17
C ARG A 94 -4.19 11.42 -7.21
N SER A 95 -3.08 12.13 -6.96
CA SER A 95 -1.96 12.20 -7.91
C SER A 95 -1.24 10.86 -8.08
N ILE A 96 -1.18 9.99 -7.06
CA ILE A 96 -0.63 8.63 -7.22
C ILE A 96 -1.56 7.70 -8.03
N ASN A 97 -2.78 8.13 -8.36
CA ASN A 97 -3.67 7.45 -9.30
C ASN A 97 -3.64 8.07 -10.72
N SER A 98 -2.78 9.07 -10.96
CA SER A 98 -2.67 9.74 -12.26
C SER A 98 -2.01 8.88 -13.34
N LYS A 99 -2.26 9.24 -14.60
CA LYS A 99 -1.63 8.63 -15.79
C LYS A 99 -0.11 8.56 -15.66
N GLN A 100 0.53 9.64 -15.24
CA GLN A 100 1.99 9.73 -15.17
C GLN A 100 2.57 8.79 -14.12
N PHE A 101 1.89 8.64 -12.98
CA PHE A 101 2.31 7.67 -11.97
C PHE A 101 2.11 6.22 -12.45
N ILE A 102 1.00 5.95 -13.14
CA ILE A 102 0.74 4.64 -13.74
C ILE A 102 1.84 4.31 -14.75
N LEU A 103 2.16 5.20 -15.70
CA LEU A 103 3.23 4.99 -16.69
C LEU A 103 4.60 4.78 -16.04
N PHE A 104 4.90 5.48 -14.95
CA PHE A 104 6.09 5.22 -14.13
C PHE A 104 6.11 3.77 -13.61
N LEU A 105 5.00 3.29 -13.04
CA LEU A 105 4.90 1.93 -12.53
C LEU A 105 4.95 0.87 -13.64
N GLU A 106 4.25 1.06 -14.74
CA GLU A 106 4.29 0.12 -15.87
C GLU A 106 5.70 0.02 -16.43
N THR A 107 6.39 1.15 -16.61
CA THR A 107 7.77 1.19 -17.06
C THR A 107 8.72 0.49 -16.08
N LEU A 108 8.56 0.74 -14.77
CA LEU A 108 9.40 0.14 -13.73
C LEU A 108 9.17 -1.37 -13.62
N THR A 109 7.91 -1.78 -13.58
CA THR A 109 7.52 -3.17 -13.29
C THR A 109 7.52 -4.05 -14.53
N GLY A 110 7.31 -3.47 -15.71
CA GLY A 110 7.03 -4.19 -16.96
C GLY A 110 5.64 -4.83 -17.00
N ILE A 111 4.73 -4.42 -16.12
CA ILE A 111 3.33 -4.87 -16.11
C ILE A 111 2.51 -3.80 -16.80
N ASN A 112 1.91 -4.13 -17.94
CA ASN A 112 1.06 -3.22 -18.70
C ASN A 112 -0.40 -3.30 -18.25
N GLY A 113 -1.17 -2.24 -18.51
CA GLY A 113 -2.59 -2.13 -18.20
C GLY A 113 -2.87 -1.99 -16.70
N LEU A 114 -1.98 -1.34 -15.94
CA LEU A 114 -2.19 -1.09 -14.52
C LEU A 114 -3.36 -0.13 -14.31
N ILE A 115 -4.31 -0.56 -13.49
CA ILE A 115 -5.49 0.20 -13.09
C ILE A 115 -5.33 0.58 -11.61
N PRO A 116 -5.37 1.87 -11.27
CA PRO A 116 -5.29 2.32 -9.88
C PRO A 116 -6.57 1.97 -9.11
N ASP A 117 -6.46 1.87 -7.78
CA ASP A 117 -7.62 1.78 -6.89
C ASP A 117 -7.99 3.16 -6.32
N PRO A 118 -9.04 3.83 -6.85
CA PRO A 118 -9.50 5.12 -6.34
C PRO A 118 -10.27 5.00 -5.01
N TYR A 119 -10.60 3.79 -4.56
CA TYR A 119 -11.31 3.54 -3.30
C TYR A 119 -10.36 3.27 -2.13
N PHE A 120 -9.06 3.10 -2.40
CA PHE A 120 -8.03 2.77 -1.42
C PHE A 120 -8.41 1.60 -0.51
N ILE A 121 -9.03 0.55 -1.04
CA ILE A 121 -9.45 -0.62 -0.26
C ILE A 121 -8.21 -1.24 0.41
N GLY A 122 -8.16 -1.15 1.74
CA GLY A 122 -7.02 -1.63 2.53
C GLY A 122 -5.74 -0.80 2.39
N GLY A 123 -5.78 0.31 1.65
CA GLY A 123 -4.70 1.28 1.45
C GLY A 123 -4.97 2.58 2.20
N GLY A 124 -4.48 3.69 1.65
CA GLY A 124 -4.62 5.04 2.20
C GLY A 124 -3.51 5.38 3.19
N LEU A 125 -3.84 6.22 4.17
CA LEU A 125 -2.92 6.60 5.24
C LEU A 125 -2.87 5.51 6.31
N HIS A 126 -1.66 5.15 6.73
CA HIS A 126 -1.44 4.28 7.88
C HIS A 126 -0.42 4.90 8.83
N ILE A 127 -0.68 4.74 10.13
CA ILE A 127 0.24 5.12 11.20
C ILE A 127 0.33 3.98 12.21
N ALA A 128 1.53 3.72 12.71
CA ALA A 128 1.74 2.83 13.86
C ALA A 128 2.64 3.52 14.89
N LYS A 129 2.25 3.42 16.17
CA LYS A 129 3.05 3.91 17.30
C LYS A 129 3.83 2.77 17.96
N GLU A 130 4.53 3.06 19.05
CA GLU A 130 5.25 2.07 19.87
C GLU A 130 4.42 0.81 20.14
N HIS A 131 5.07 -0.35 20.04
CA HIS A 131 4.49 -1.71 20.04
C HIS A 131 3.54 -2.02 18.87
N GLY A 132 3.38 -1.10 17.92
CA GLY A 132 2.58 -1.32 16.71
C GLY A 132 3.28 -2.25 15.72
N TYR A 133 2.51 -3.16 15.12
CA TYR A 133 3.01 -4.13 14.14
C TYR A 133 1.92 -4.56 13.16
N LEU A 134 2.36 -5.19 12.07
CA LEU A 134 1.52 -5.98 11.16
C LEU A 134 2.28 -7.24 10.78
N ASN A 135 1.77 -8.39 11.20
CA ASN A 135 2.40 -9.69 10.95
C ASN A 135 2.54 -9.97 9.46
N SER A 136 3.53 -10.80 9.13
CA SER A 136 3.78 -11.22 7.76
C SER A 136 2.56 -11.90 7.12
N HIS A 137 2.16 -11.43 5.95
CA HIS A 137 0.99 -11.91 5.21
C HIS A 137 1.21 -11.86 3.71
N VAL A 138 0.32 -12.54 2.98
CA VAL A 138 0.00 -12.25 1.59
C VAL A 138 -1.31 -11.47 1.57
N ASP A 139 -1.30 -10.37 0.84
CA ASP A 139 -2.47 -9.52 0.65
C ASP A 139 -3.66 -10.25 0.01
N PHE A 140 -4.86 -9.71 0.19
CA PHE A 140 -5.96 -10.05 -0.69
C PHE A 140 -5.60 -9.72 -2.14
N ASN A 141 -5.91 -10.63 -3.06
CA ASN A 141 -5.45 -10.55 -4.45
C ASN A 141 -6.54 -10.04 -5.43
N TRP A 142 -7.76 -9.82 -4.93
CA TRP A 142 -8.93 -9.48 -5.73
C TRP A 142 -9.57 -8.19 -5.23
N HIS A 143 -9.75 -7.23 -6.13
CA HIS A 143 -10.46 -6.01 -5.82
C HIS A 143 -11.96 -6.25 -5.85
N HIS A 144 -12.62 -6.30 -4.69
CA HIS A 144 -14.03 -6.71 -4.62
C HIS A 144 -15.01 -5.81 -5.37
N LYS A 145 -14.71 -4.51 -5.54
CA LYS A 145 -15.56 -3.58 -6.29
C LYS A 145 -15.23 -3.54 -7.79
N LEU A 146 -13.98 -3.25 -8.15
CA LEU A 146 -13.51 -3.21 -9.53
C LEU A 146 -13.40 -4.59 -10.22
N GLN A 147 -13.40 -5.69 -9.48
CA GLN A 147 -13.25 -7.06 -9.99
C GLN A 147 -11.93 -7.24 -10.77
N LEU A 148 -10.82 -6.80 -10.17
CA LEU A 148 -9.48 -6.81 -10.78
C LEU A 148 -8.47 -7.57 -9.91
N HIS A 149 -7.41 -8.07 -10.55
CA HIS A 149 -6.32 -8.75 -9.85
C HIS A 149 -5.25 -7.78 -9.35
N ARG A 150 -4.92 -7.83 -8.06
CA ARG A 150 -3.86 -6.99 -7.47
C ARG A 150 -2.50 -7.39 -8.01
N ARG A 151 -1.73 -6.43 -8.54
CA ARG A 151 -0.42 -6.64 -9.16
C ARG A 151 0.72 -5.98 -8.41
N VAL A 152 0.55 -4.72 -8.01
CA VAL A 152 1.64 -3.89 -7.50
C VAL A 152 1.18 -3.17 -6.25
N ASN A 153 2.06 -3.15 -5.25
CA ASN A 153 1.93 -2.33 -4.05
C ASN A 153 2.97 -1.22 -4.08
N VAL A 154 2.56 -0.02 -3.69
CA VAL A 154 3.40 1.15 -3.48
C VAL A 154 3.21 1.63 -2.05
N LEU A 155 4.33 1.76 -1.32
CA LEU A 155 4.38 2.24 0.05
C LEU A 155 5.30 3.46 0.13
N ILE A 156 4.78 4.61 0.55
CA ILE A 156 5.54 5.85 0.66
C ILE A 156 5.65 6.22 2.14
N TYR A 157 6.88 6.22 2.65
CA TYR A 157 7.17 6.43 4.06
C TYR A 157 7.50 7.88 4.36
N LEU A 158 6.90 8.38 5.45
CA LEU A 158 7.08 9.73 5.98
C LEU A 158 7.49 9.65 7.46
N THR A 159 8.39 8.72 7.80
CA THR A 159 8.89 8.53 9.17
C THR A 159 10.20 9.30 9.35
N PRO A 160 10.18 10.51 9.95
CA PRO A 160 11.41 11.25 10.24
C PRO A 160 12.24 10.52 11.30
N ASN A 161 13.55 10.76 11.27
CA ASN A 161 14.49 10.32 12.31
C ASN A 161 14.46 8.81 12.61
N PHE A 162 14.02 7.99 11.64
CA PHE A 162 14.02 6.54 11.79
C PHE A 162 15.46 6.02 11.98
N GLN A 163 15.66 5.18 12.98
CA GLN A 163 16.90 4.46 13.22
C GLN A 163 16.62 2.95 13.27
N LYS A 164 17.63 2.14 12.91
CA LYS A 164 17.50 0.68 12.89
C LYS A 164 17.01 0.09 14.24
N ILE A 165 17.38 0.71 15.36
CA ILE A 165 16.97 0.29 16.71
C ILE A 165 15.46 0.41 16.95
N ASN A 166 14.75 1.26 16.19
CA ASN A 166 13.31 1.45 16.32
C ASN A 166 12.47 0.27 15.79
N GLY A 167 13.09 -0.76 15.21
CA GLY A 167 12.36 -1.88 14.62
C GLY A 167 11.53 -1.46 13.41
N ALA A 168 10.30 -1.95 13.28
CA ALA A 168 9.31 -1.52 12.27
C ALA A 168 9.73 -1.64 10.80
N GLN A 169 10.84 -2.33 10.50
CA GLN A 169 11.29 -2.59 9.15
C GLN A 169 10.21 -3.33 8.36
N PHE A 170 10.10 -3.01 7.07
CA PHE A 170 9.30 -3.81 6.16
C PHE A 170 10.08 -5.04 5.74
N GLU A 171 9.56 -6.21 6.05
CA GLU A 171 10.17 -7.52 5.81
C GLU A 171 9.57 -8.13 4.55
N LEU A 172 10.42 -8.62 3.64
CA LEU A 172 10.05 -9.52 2.55
C LEU A 172 10.55 -10.92 2.90
N LYS A 173 9.64 -11.89 2.95
CA LYS A 173 9.95 -13.27 3.32
C LYS A 173 9.93 -14.21 2.11
N ASN A 174 10.51 -15.38 2.28
CA ASN A 174 10.43 -16.48 1.32
C ASN A 174 8.98 -16.98 1.15
N SER A 175 8.75 -17.81 0.13
CA SER A 175 7.41 -18.24 -0.29
C SER A 175 6.65 -19.13 0.70
N ASN A 176 7.29 -19.62 1.77
CA ASN A 176 6.68 -20.40 2.84
C ASN A 176 6.59 -19.62 4.16
N ASN A 177 6.89 -18.31 4.15
CA ASN A 177 6.80 -17.40 5.29
C ASN A 177 7.72 -17.72 6.49
N THR A 178 8.83 -18.45 6.28
CA THR A 178 9.71 -18.89 7.38
C THR A 178 10.97 -18.05 7.56
N LYS A 179 11.49 -17.42 6.49
CA LYS A 179 12.76 -16.68 6.52
C LYS A 179 12.60 -15.28 5.93
N ILE A 180 13.15 -14.29 6.63
CA ILE A 180 13.31 -12.93 6.11
C ILE A 180 14.44 -12.95 5.06
N ILE A 181 14.13 -12.54 3.85
CA ILE A 181 15.07 -12.48 2.72
C ILE A 181 15.57 -11.06 2.51
N LYS A 182 14.68 -10.07 2.70
CA LYS A 182 15.01 -8.66 2.56
C LYS A 182 14.28 -7.83 3.61
N GLN A 183 14.92 -6.75 4.06
CA GLN A 183 14.31 -5.73 4.89
C GLN A 183 14.52 -4.34 4.29
N TYR A 184 13.54 -3.47 4.49
CA TYR A 184 13.58 -2.06 4.14
C TYR A 184 13.23 -1.20 5.35
N GLU A 185 14.04 -0.18 5.57
CA GLU A 185 13.80 0.81 6.61
C GLU A 185 12.71 1.78 6.14
N PRO A 186 11.68 2.06 6.95
CA PRO A 186 10.58 2.97 6.60
C PRO A 186 10.99 4.45 6.74
N THR A 187 12.16 4.81 6.22
CA THR A 187 12.77 6.16 6.33
C THR A 187 11.94 7.23 5.62
N PHE A 188 12.08 8.47 6.09
CA PHE A 188 11.45 9.65 5.50
C PHE A 188 11.72 9.78 3.99
N ASN A 189 10.67 10.15 3.24
CA ASN A 189 10.69 10.32 1.79
C ASN A 189 11.23 9.10 1.03
N SER A 190 10.90 7.89 1.49
CA SER A 190 11.23 6.65 0.77
C SER A 190 10.01 6.01 0.16
N CYS A 191 10.15 5.46 -1.05
CA CYS A 191 9.09 4.80 -1.80
C CYS A 191 9.51 3.35 -2.06
N LEU A 192 8.74 2.39 -1.55
CA LEU A 192 8.90 0.97 -1.79
C LEU A 192 7.82 0.49 -2.76
N VAL A 193 8.25 -0.10 -3.87
CA VAL A 193 7.37 -0.72 -4.86
C VAL A 193 7.65 -2.22 -4.89
N PHE A 194 6.62 -3.06 -4.90
CA PHE A 194 6.77 -4.51 -5.04
C PHE A 194 5.59 -5.19 -5.73
N SER A 195 5.86 -6.29 -6.41
CA SER A 195 4.86 -7.10 -7.09
C SER A 195 4.21 -8.10 -6.13
N THR A 196 2.92 -8.33 -6.30
CA THR A 196 2.13 -9.23 -5.45
C THR A 196 1.79 -10.55 -6.15
N SER A 197 1.87 -11.63 -5.37
CA SER A 197 1.49 -12.99 -5.79
C SER A 197 0.99 -13.79 -4.59
N SER A 198 0.56 -15.03 -4.82
CA SER A 198 0.15 -15.96 -3.74
C SER A 198 1.29 -16.35 -2.77
N LYS A 199 2.52 -15.92 -3.06
CA LYS A 199 3.74 -16.24 -2.31
C LYS A 199 4.52 -15.00 -1.88
N SER A 200 4.00 -13.79 -2.11
CA SER A 200 4.70 -12.54 -1.77
C SER A 200 4.50 -12.18 -0.30
N PHE A 201 5.02 -12.98 0.62
CA PHE A 201 4.90 -12.74 2.06
C PHE A 201 5.67 -11.48 2.47
N HIS A 202 4.99 -10.60 3.20
CA HIS A 202 5.55 -9.36 3.73
C HIS A 202 4.82 -8.85 4.97
N GLY A 203 5.49 -8.00 5.75
CA GLY A 203 4.90 -7.35 6.92
C GLY A 203 5.89 -6.41 7.60
N HIS A 204 5.51 -5.87 8.75
CA HIS A 204 6.47 -5.27 9.69
C HIS A 204 6.26 -5.92 11.05
N SER A 205 6.74 -7.16 11.14
CA SER A 205 6.45 -8.05 12.28
C SER A 205 7.24 -7.63 13.52
N ASN A 206 8.45 -7.09 13.34
CA ASN A 206 9.22 -6.45 14.40
C ASN A 206 8.54 -5.14 14.83
N PRO A 207 7.97 -5.06 16.05
CA PRO A 207 7.17 -3.90 16.45
C PRO A 207 7.97 -2.59 16.45
N VAL A 208 7.25 -1.47 16.35
CA VAL A 208 7.83 -0.14 16.57
C VAL A 208 8.37 -0.04 18.01
N LYS A 209 9.59 0.47 18.17
CA LYS A 209 10.23 0.72 19.46
C LYS A 209 10.58 2.19 19.63
N GLY A 210 10.34 2.73 20.82
CA GLY A 210 10.59 4.12 21.16
C GLY A 210 9.51 5.06 20.63
N LYS A 211 9.70 6.36 20.90
CA LYS A 211 8.73 7.44 20.65
C LYS A 211 8.74 7.92 19.19
N ILE A 212 8.64 6.99 18.24
CA ILE A 212 8.48 7.30 16.80
C ILE A 212 7.12 6.81 16.29
N PHE A 213 6.66 7.44 15.20
CA PHE A 213 5.47 6.99 14.48
C PHE A 213 5.85 6.52 13.08
N ARG A 214 5.61 5.25 12.80
CA ARG A 214 5.76 4.67 11.46
C ARG A 214 4.62 5.15 10.59
N ARG A 215 4.89 6.16 9.74
CA ARG A 215 3.90 6.74 8.82
C ARG A 215 4.11 6.21 7.42
N VAL A 216 3.04 5.73 6.80
CA VAL A 216 3.09 5.22 5.42
C VAL A 216 1.80 5.51 4.68
N ILE A 217 1.93 5.85 3.41
CA ILE A 217 0.84 5.95 2.45
C ILE A 217 0.89 4.71 1.57
N ASN A 218 -0.20 3.96 1.51
CA ASN A 218 -0.30 2.71 0.76
C ASN A 218 -1.24 2.87 -0.43
N ALA A 219 -0.77 2.49 -1.62
CA ALA A 219 -1.58 2.45 -2.84
C ALA A 219 -1.33 1.16 -3.62
N TYR A 220 -2.39 0.65 -4.25
CA TYR A 220 -2.39 -0.65 -4.90
C TYR A 220 -2.90 -0.53 -6.33
N TYR A 221 -2.30 -1.31 -7.22
CA TYR A 221 -2.56 -1.28 -8.66
C TYR A 221 -2.87 -2.68 -9.16
N TYR A 222 -3.80 -2.74 -10.09
CA TYR A 222 -4.49 -3.96 -10.49
C TYR A 222 -4.42 -4.15 -12.00
N THR A 223 -4.73 -5.34 -12.49
CA THR A 223 -4.99 -5.59 -13.92
C THR A 223 -6.28 -6.38 -14.06
N ALA A 224 -6.98 -6.19 -15.18
CA ALA A 224 -8.17 -6.99 -15.51
C ALA A 224 -7.84 -8.48 -15.66
N ASN A 225 -6.68 -8.76 -16.26
CA ASN A 225 -6.19 -10.13 -16.49
C ASN A 225 -4.79 -10.33 -15.90
N ARG A 226 -4.39 -11.59 -15.69
CA ARG A 226 -3.01 -11.99 -15.39
C ARG A 226 -2.56 -13.10 -16.33
N PRO A 227 -1.25 -13.31 -16.52
CA PRO A 227 -0.76 -14.51 -17.18
C PRO A 227 -1.36 -15.77 -16.53
N LYS A 228 -1.78 -16.76 -17.32
CA LYS A 228 -2.50 -17.95 -16.82
C LYS A 228 -1.82 -18.64 -15.63
N HIS A 229 -0.48 -18.70 -15.64
CA HIS A 229 0.31 -19.31 -14.57
C HIS A 229 0.38 -18.48 -13.27
N GLU A 230 0.03 -17.19 -13.32
CA GLU A 230 -0.07 -16.31 -12.15
C GLU A 230 -1.50 -16.22 -11.60
N ILE A 231 -2.51 -16.69 -12.34
CA ILE A 231 -3.90 -16.66 -11.88
C ILE A 231 -4.06 -17.65 -10.74
N TYR A 232 -4.58 -17.17 -9.61
CA TYR A 232 -5.07 -18.00 -8.52
C TYR A 232 -6.41 -17.46 -8.04
N ASN A 233 -7.23 -18.36 -7.50
CA ASN A 233 -8.56 -18.03 -6.97
C ASN A 233 -8.50 -16.75 -6.12
N PRO A 234 -9.51 -15.87 -6.21
CA PRO A 234 -9.66 -14.75 -5.30
C PRO A 234 -9.50 -15.18 -3.83
N THR A 235 -8.76 -14.39 -3.07
CA THR A 235 -8.47 -14.64 -1.65
C THR A 235 -8.49 -13.34 -0.87
N PHE A 236 -8.98 -13.37 0.36
CA PHE A 236 -8.70 -12.36 1.37
C PHE A 236 -7.24 -12.42 1.85
N THR A 237 -6.81 -11.42 2.64
CA THR A 237 -5.48 -11.38 3.27
C THR A 237 -5.25 -12.63 4.12
N LYS A 238 -4.03 -13.17 4.05
CA LYS A 238 -3.65 -14.43 4.71
C LYS A 238 -2.31 -14.32 5.40
N TYR A 239 -2.28 -14.71 6.67
CA TYR A 239 -1.07 -14.74 7.49
C TYR A 239 -0.33 -16.10 7.44
N GLY A 240 -0.92 -17.10 6.76
CA GLY A 240 -0.37 -18.45 6.59
C GLY A 240 -0.62 -19.04 5.20
N LYS A 241 -0.47 -20.37 5.06
CA LYS A 241 -0.68 -21.07 3.77
C LYS A 241 -2.14 -20.98 3.29
N ILE A 242 -2.32 -20.82 1.98
CA ILE A 242 -3.63 -20.87 1.32
C ILE A 242 -4.18 -22.30 1.34
N LYS A 243 -5.30 -22.53 2.04
CA LYS A 243 -6.13 -23.73 1.89
C LYS A 243 -7.08 -23.52 0.71
N LYS A 244 -6.72 -24.04 -0.47
CA LYS A 244 -7.42 -23.76 -1.74
C LYS A 244 -8.84 -24.32 -1.75
N ASP A 245 -9.02 -25.49 -1.15
CA ASP A 245 -10.25 -26.24 -0.91
C ASP A 245 -11.31 -25.44 -0.12
N LYS A 246 -10.89 -24.42 0.65
CA LYS A 246 -11.80 -23.63 1.50
C LYS A 246 -12.22 -22.29 0.89
N ILE A 247 -11.89 -22.03 -0.37
CA ILE A 247 -12.22 -20.76 -1.03
C ILE A 247 -13.64 -20.83 -1.60
N ASN A 248 -14.58 -20.16 -0.95
CA ASN A 248 -15.90 -19.91 -1.52
C ASN A 248 -15.80 -18.73 -2.51
N LEU A 249 -15.87 -19.03 -3.81
CA LEU A 249 -15.76 -18.06 -4.90
C LEU A 249 -16.94 -17.09 -4.97
N ASP A 250 -18.13 -17.48 -4.49
CA ASP A 250 -19.32 -16.62 -4.53
C ASP A 250 -19.13 -15.35 -3.68
N LYS A 251 -18.29 -15.39 -2.64
CA LYS A 251 -17.95 -14.21 -1.81
C LYS A 251 -17.20 -13.12 -2.58
N PHE A 252 -16.67 -13.43 -3.76
CA PHE A 252 -15.87 -12.50 -4.56
C PHE A 252 -16.65 -11.90 -5.73
N LYS A 253 -17.86 -12.37 -6.00
CA LYS A 253 -18.80 -11.73 -6.92
C LYS A 253 -19.20 -10.36 -6.36
N ILE A 254 -19.25 -9.33 -7.21
CA ILE A 254 -19.61 -7.97 -6.79
C ILE A 254 -20.99 -7.91 -6.12
N SER A 255 -21.96 -8.70 -6.61
CA SER A 255 -23.31 -8.84 -6.07
C SER A 255 -23.36 -9.40 -4.65
N ASN A 256 -22.29 -10.05 -4.20
CA ASN A 256 -22.21 -10.73 -2.92
C ASN A 256 -21.15 -10.09 -2.01
N SER A 257 -20.61 -8.94 -2.39
CA SER A 257 -19.60 -8.22 -1.60
C SER A 257 -20.26 -7.14 -0.76
N PRO A 258 -20.44 -7.35 0.57
CA PRO A 258 -21.04 -6.34 1.44
C PRO A 258 -20.23 -5.04 1.43
N PHE A 259 -18.91 -5.15 1.34
CA PHE A 259 -18.01 -4.00 1.23
C PHE A 259 -18.31 -3.16 -0.02
N SER A 260 -18.46 -3.79 -1.18
CA SER A 260 -18.65 -3.09 -2.46
C SER A 260 -20.02 -2.41 -2.54
N GLN A 261 -21.05 -3.06 -2.01
CA GLN A 261 -22.40 -2.50 -1.88
C GLN A 261 -22.44 -1.38 -0.85
N GLN A 262 -21.78 -1.56 0.30
CA GLN A 262 -21.73 -0.58 1.37
C GLN A 262 -21.15 0.75 0.90
N LEU A 263 -20.08 0.76 0.09
CA LEU A 263 -19.52 2.01 -0.44
C LEU A 263 -20.55 2.86 -1.19
N LEU A 264 -21.38 2.23 -2.05
CA LEU A 264 -22.41 2.97 -2.79
C LEU A 264 -23.57 3.38 -1.88
N ASN A 265 -23.96 2.52 -0.95
CA ASN A 265 -25.03 2.81 0.01
C ASN A 265 -24.63 3.95 0.96
N ASP A 266 -23.38 3.96 1.43
CA ASP A 266 -22.85 5.02 2.29
C ASP A 266 -22.77 6.35 1.53
N TYR A 267 -22.43 6.34 0.25
CA TYR A 267 -22.47 7.54 -0.59
C TYR A 267 -23.90 8.08 -0.76
N LYS A 268 -24.89 7.21 -0.99
CA LYS A 268 -26.31 7.60 -1.12
C LYS A 268 -26.91 8.19 0.15
N LYS A 269 -26.31 7.94 1.33
CA LYS A 269 -26.77 8.45 2.62
C LYS A 269 -26.20 9.83 2.96
N LEU A 270 -25.23 10.32 2.18
CA LEU A 270 -24.73 11.68 2.36
C LEU A 270 -25.87 12.65 2.05
N LYS A 271 -26.23 13.46 3.05
CA LYS A 271 -27.20 14.54 2.92
C LYS A 271 -26.48 15.81 2.46
#